data_AF-A0A939AGI1-F1
#
_entry.id   AF-A0A939AGI1-F1
#
_cell.length_a   1.000
_cell.length_b   1.000
_cell.length_c   1.000
_cell.angle_alpha   90.00
_cell.angle_beta   90.00
_cell.angle_gamma   90.00
#
_symmetry.space_group_name_H-M   'P 1'
#
loop_
_entity.id
_entity.type
_entity.pdbx_description
1 polymer ?
#
loop_
_entity_poly.entity_id
_entity_poly.type
_entity_poly.pdbx_seq_one_letter_code
_entity_poly.pdbx_strand_id
1 'polypeptide(L)' 'LRELEASGLLTRTQYAEIPPRVEYALTEKGSGTLPTLSSLRRFGATWLNDQPSAALDEKRSRQVTAAGT' A
#
# COMPACT_ATOMS: atom_id res chain seq x y z
N LEU A 1 -1.23 5.70 -5.85
CA LEU A 1 0.07 6.35 -6.13
C LEU A 1 -0.11 7.78 -6.66
N ARG A 2 -0.90 8.01 -7.71
CA ARG A 2 -1.14 9.37 -8.24
C ARG A 2 -1.62 10.38 -7.19
N GLU A 3 -2.53 9.97 -6.30
CA GLU A 3 -3.00 10.84 -5.20
C GLU A 3 -1.94 11.09 -4.13
N LEU A 4 -1.06 10.12 -3.86
CA LEU A 4 0.04 10.27 -2.91
C LEU A 4 1.14 11.19 -3.47
N GLU A 5 1.37 11.13 -4.78
CA GLU A 5 2.21 12.08 -5.51
C GLU A 5 1.59 13.48 -5.51
N ALA A 6 0.30 13.60 -5.86
CA ALA A 6 -0.43 14.88 -5.87
C ALA A 6 -0.51 15.54 -4.49
N SER A 7 -0.59 14.75 -3.41
CA SER A 7 -0.53 15.24 -2.03
C SER A 7 0.89 15.54 -1.52
N GLY A 8 1.90 15.32 -2.35
CA GLY A 8 3.31 15.61 -2.06
C GLY A 8 3.96 14.63 -1.09
N LEU A 9 3.43 13.41 -0.95
CA LEU A 9 3.98 12.36 -0.10
C LEU A 9 5.02 11.50 -0.84
N LEU A 10 4.95 11.46 -2.16
CA LEU A 10 5.86 10.69 -3.01
C LEU A 10 6.49 11.58 -4.09
N THR A 11 7.75 11.29 -4.43
CA THR A 11 8.37 11.70 -5.68
C THR A 11 8.33 10.55 -6.69
N ARG A 12 8.34 10.90 -7.97
CA ARG A 12 8.36 9.95 -9.09
C ARG A 12 9.55 10.26 -10.00
N THR A 13 10.41 9.27 -10.21
CA THR A 13 11.57 9.38 -11.11
C THR A 13 11.44 8.36 -12.24
N GLN A 14 11.60 8.81 -13.48
CA GLN A 14 11.61 7.95 -14.66
C GLN A 14 13.04 7.79 -15.16
N TYR A 15 13.46 6.54 -15.36
CA TYR A 15 14.76 6.22 -15.92
C TYR A 15 14.57 5.64 -17.32
N ALA A 16 15.10 6.35 -18.33
CA ALA A 16 15.10 5.93 -19.73
C ALA A 16 16.29 4.98 -20.02
N GLU A 17 16.44 3.94 -19.20
CA GLU A 17 17.38 2.85 -19.42
C GLU A 17 16.69 1.67 -20.14
N ILE A 18 17.44 0.63 -20.49
CA ILE A 18 16.86 -0.63 -21.00
C ILE A 18 17.08 -1.69 -19.92
N PRO A 19 16.01 -2.26 -19.34
CA PRO A 19 14.59 -1.93 -19.54
C PRO A 19 14.17 -0.61 -18.85
N PRO A 20 13.19 0.13 -19.40
CA PRO A 20 12.76 1.38 -18.79
C PRO A 20 12.11 1.11 -17.44
N ARG A 21 12.45 1.92 -16.42
CA ARG A 21 11.87 1.79 -15.07
C ARG A 21 11.37 3.12 -14.52
N VAL A 22 10.44 3.00 -13.56
CA VAL A 22 9.90 4.13 -12.80
C VAL A 22 10.07 3.81 -11.33
N GLU A 23 10.64 4.75 -10.59
CA GLU A 23 10.81 4.64 -9.14
C GLU A 23 9.97 5.67 -8.42
N TYR A 24 9.50 5.28 -7.25
CA TYR A 24 8.79 6.13 -6.32
C TYR A 24 9.55 6.16 -5.00
N ALA A 25 9.72 7.35 -4.44
CA ALA A 25 10.36 7.52 -3.14
C ALA A 25 9.49 8.40 -2.24
N LEU A 26 9.59 8.21 -0.93
CA LEU A 26 8.94 9.12 0.03
C LEU A 26 9.63 10.48 -0.02
N THR A 27 8.82 11.54 -0.01
CA THR A 27 9.31 12.89 0.29
C THR A 27 9.63 13.01 1.78
N GLU A 28 10.20 14.14 2.20
CA GLU A 28 10.31 14.47 3.62
C GLU A 28 8.93 14.46 4.31
N LYS A 29 7.92 15.08 3.68
CA LYS A 29 6.53 15.06 4.13
C LYS A 29 5.98 13.64 4.22
N GLY A 30 6.25 12.80 3.21
CA GLY A 30 5.87 11.38 3.19
C GLY A 30 6.49 10.60 4.34
N SER A 31 7.78 10.78 4.58
CA SER A 31 8.51 10.13 5.68
C SER A 31 8.00 10.59 7.05
N GLY A 32 7.60 11.87 7.17
CA GLY A 32 6.95 12.41 8.36
C GLY A 32 5.63 11.74 8.74
N THR A 33 4.98 11.00 7.82
CA THR A 33 3.75 10.26 8.12
C THR A 33 3.97 8.89 8.77
N LEU A 34 5.20 8.35 8.67
CA LEU A 34 5.52 7.00 9.17
C LEU A 34 5.25 6.81 10.66
N PRO A 35 5.53 7.77 11.57
CA PRO A 35 5.22 7.61 13.00
C PRO A 35 3.72 7.47 13.27
N THR A 36 2.89 8.22 12.55
CA THR A 36 1.42 8.14 12.67
C THR A 36 0.91 6.78 12.20
N LEU A 37 1.36 6.33 11.03
CA LEU A 37 1.00 5.02 10.49
C LEU A 37 1.46 3.88 11.43
N SER A 38 2.65 4.02 12.02
CA SER A 38 3.18 3.07 12.99
C SER A 38 2.33 3.04 14.27
N SER A 39 1.85 4.20 14.72
CA SER A 39 0.96 4.31 15.88
C SER A 39 -0.39 3.64 15.61
N LEU A 40 -0.97 3.85 14.42
CA LEU A 40 -2.19 3.16 14.00
C LEU A 40 -1.99 1.65 13.92
N ARG A 41 -0.86 1.19 13.38
CA ARG A 41 -0.49 -0.23 13.34
C ARG A 41 -0.42 -0.81 14.76
N ARG A 42 0.24 -0.12 15.68
CA ARG A 42 0.36 -0.56 17.09
C ARG A 42 -1.01 -0.65 17.75
N PHE A 43 -1.86 0.36 17.57
CA PHE A 43 -3.23 0.35 18.07
C PHE A 43 -3.99 -0.88 17.56
N GLY A 44 -3.93 -1.15 16.25
CA GLY A 44 -4.56 -2.33 15.65
C GLY A 44 -4.01 -3.65 16.22
N ALA A 45 -2.70 -3.75 16.40
CA ALA A 45 -2.08 -4.94 16.99
C ALA A 45 -2.49 -5.17 18.46
N THR A 46 -2.77 -4.10 19.21
CA THR A 46 -3.18 -4.20 20.62
C THR A 46 -4.67 -4.50 20.79
N TRP A 47 -5.53 -3.94 19.94
CA TRP A 47 -6.99 -3.93 20.19
C TRP A 47 -7.83 -4.58 19.10
N LEU A 48 -7.28 -4.83 17.91
CA LEU A 48 -8.00 -5.40 16.75
C LEU A 48 -7.51 -6.79 16.35
N ASN A 49 -6.42 -7.27 16.94
CA ASN A 49 -5.78 -8.55 16.58
C ASN A 49 -6.56 -9.80 17.03
N ASP A 50 -7.75 -9.61 17.62
CA ASP A 50 -8.73 -10.66 17.94
C ASP A 50 -9.66 -11.00 16.76
N GLN A 51 -9.54 -10.28 15.63
CA GLN A 51 -10.29 -10.61 14.42
C GLN A 51 -9.59 -11.77 13.69
N PRO A 52 -10.24 -12.93 13.47
CA PRO A 52 -9.68 -13.98 12.66
C PRO A 52 -9.42 -13.43 11.25
N SER A 53 -8.15 -13.41 10.84
CA SER A 53 -7.64 -12.90 9.55
C SER A 53 -8.29 -13.54 8.31
N ALA A 54 -9.22 -14.49 8.46
CA ALA A 54 -9.86 -15.23 7.37
C ALA A 54 -10.84 -14.41 6.52
N ALA A 55 -11.36 -13.28 7.00
CA ALA A 55 -12.42 -12.55 6.30
C ALA A 55 -11.94 -11.70 5.09
N LEU A 56 -10.63 -11.42 4.98
CA LEU A 56 -10.06 -10.68 3.84
C LEU A 56 -9.58 -11.61 2.71
N ASP A 57 -9.31 -12.88 3.00
CA ASP A 57 -8.90 -13.89 2.00
C ASP A 57 -10.09 -14.46 1.20
N GLU A 58 -11.28 -14.48 1.79
CA GLU A 58 -12.47 -15.05 1.13
C GLU A 58 -12.95 -14.21 -0.07
N LYS A 59 -12.81 -12.88 -0.02
CA LYS A 59 -13.16 -12.00 -1.13
C LYS A 59 -12.19 -12.08 -2.32
N ARG A 60 -10.95 -12.54 -2.10
CA ARG A 60 -9.96 -12.75 -3.16
C ARG A 60 -10.16 -14.07 -3.91
N SER A 61 -10.75 -15.07 -3.24
CA SER A 61 -10.96 -16.42 -3.77
C SER A 61 -12.21 -16.56 -4.64
N ARG A 62 -13.21 -15.66 -4.51
CA ARG A 62 -14.46 -15.71 -5.30
C ARG A 62 -14.41 -15.02 -6.68
N GLN A 63 -13.34 -14.27 -7.00
CA GLN A 63 -13.22 -13.58 -8.30
C GLN A 63 -12.39 -14.34 -9.34
N VAL A 64 -11.75 -15.47 -9.00
CA VAL A 64 -10.88 -16.21 -9.92
C VAL A 64 -11.63 -17.33 -10.68
N THR A 65 -12.82 -17.76 -10.24
CA THR A 65 -13.53 -18.91 -10.85
C THR A 65 -14.67 -18.53 -11.81
N ALA A 66 -14.66 -17.33 -12.39
CA ALA A 66 -15.68 -16.88 -13.34
C ALA A 66 -15.10 -16.49 -14.72
N ALA A 67 -14.09 -17.23 -15.19
CA ALA A 67 -13.60 -17.15 -16.57
C ALA A 67 -12.99 -18.50 -16.97
N GLY A 68 -13.84 -19.43 -17.44
CA GLY A 68 -13.38 -20.67 -18.06
C GLY A 68 -14.28 -21.86 -17.84
N THR A 69 -15.40 -21.93 -18.55
CA THR A 69 -15.94 -23.12 -19.23
C THR A 69 -16.93 -22.63 -20.27
#